data_AF-A0A5M9WVZ2-F1
#
_entry.id   AF-A0A5M9WVZ2-F1
#
_cell.length_a   1.000
_cell.length_b   1.000
_cell.length_c   1.000
_cell.angle_alpha   90.00
_cell.angle_beta   90.00
_cell.angle_gamma   90.00
#
_symmetry.space_group_name_H-M   'P 1'
#
loop_
_entity.id
_entity.type
_entity.pdbx_description
1 polymer ?
#
loop_
_entity_poly.entity_id
_entity_poly.type
_entity_poly.pdbx_seq_one_letter_code
_entity_poly.pdbx_strand_id
1 'polypeptide(L)'
;MAFYRNKLFCSFLVFLFVLSPIISVSPVNAATVQEIDLRSEGYPGNYKENSRSSDKFVTLSPTVTSYRLHFNRIALANGDRVSVSSSYSKTTQEAGTIYYSAGGGYTTDVWTPWITGPAYVNLIVNNDGQTSTGYLIDKIEFNGSSSPLTNSSAFFPNSFTSVSNISVYQSPSVSTYGYSSYVSTALNQLKNISNANIGFTNSSSTAAQVRISANNSRDIDYFAIVQAYDSSGKPIDELGTKTWSYATMVLNHGVMTAWGFNANNKQGTVTHETGHLVSMKHQENYDVNSIMQKGKKNITSFTPLDIANIQYRW
;
A
#
# COMPACT_ATOMS: atom_id res chain seq x y z
N MET A 1 50.20 -59.38 -46.14
CA MET A 1 50.54 -59.13 -44.73
C MET A 1 49.91 -57.81 -44.34
N ALA A 2 49.00 -57.86 -43.37
CA ALA A 2 48.08 -56.78 -43.04
C ALA A 2 48.79 -55.54 -42.48
N PHE A 3 48.51 -54.36 -43.04
CA PHE A 3 48.84 -53.08 -42.39
C PHE A 3 47.55 -52.34 -42.05
N TYR A 4 47.29 -52.27 -40.75
CA TYR A 4 46.28 -51.46 -40.09
C TYR A 4 46.45 -49.99 -40.49
N ARG A 5 45.41 -49.39 -41.11
CA ARG A 5 45.28 -47.93 -41.22
C ARG A 5 44.37 -47.43 -40.12
N ASN A 6 44.98 -46.88 -39.06
CA ASN A 6 44.33 -46.07 -38.05
C ASN A 6 43.67 -44.86 -38.72
N LYS A 7 42.33 -44.81 -38.72
CA LYS A 7 41.60 -43.57 -38.96
C LYS A 7 41.48 -42.85 -37.62
N LEU A 8 42.35 -41.87 -37.38
CA LEU A 8 42.14 -40.84 -36.37
C LEU A 8 40.85 -40.08 -36.74
N PHE A 9 39.78 -40.31 -36.00
CA PHE A 9 38.62 -39.42 -36.00
C PHE A 9 39.00 -38.19 -35.16
N CYS A 10 39.32 -37.08 -35.82
CA CYS A 10 39.31 -35.77 -35.17
C CYS A 10 37.84 -35.40 -34.91
N SER A 11 37.34 -35.71 -33.72
CA SER A 11 36.11 -35.10 -33.21
C SER A 11 36.38 -33.60 -32.99
N PHE A 12 35.87 -32.77 -33.89
CA PHE A 12 35.65 -31.36 -33.59
C PHE A 12 34.52 -31.28 -32.57
N LEU A 13 34.88 -31.16 -31.29
CA LEU A 13 33.95 -30.76 -30.25
C LEU A 13 33.66 -29.27 -30.47
N VAL A 14 32.62 -28.97 -31.25
CA VAL A 14 32.08 -27.61 -31.34
C VAL A 14 31.41 -27.33 -30.00
N PHE A 15 32.10 -26.61 -29.11
CA PHE A 15 31.45 -25.91 -28.01
C PHE A 15 30.55 -24.86 -28.63
N LEU A 16 29.28 -25.21 -28.83
CA LEU A 16 28.24 -24.22 -29.04
C LEU A 16 28.11 -23.47 -27.71
N PHE A 17 28.87 -22.38 -27.56
CA PHE A 17 28.51 -21.34 -26.63
C PHE A 17 27.15 -20.83 -27.12
N VAL A 18 26.09 -21.38 -26.54
CA VAL A 18 24.83 -20.66 -26.44
C VAL A 18 25.19 -19.46 -25.57
N LEU A 19 25.64 -18.40 -26.23
CA LEU A 19 25.51 -17.05 -25.71
C LEU A 19 24.01 -16.94 -25.45
N SER A 20 23.63 -17.12 -24.18
CA SER A 20 22.35 -16.66 -23.69
C SER A 20 22.19 -15.28 -24.30
N PRO A 21 21.09 -14.99 -25.03
CA PRO A 21 20.85 -13.62 -25.42
C PRO A 21 20.98 -12.83 -24.13
N ILE A 22 21.89 -11.86 -24.10
CA ILE A 22 21.75 -10.75 -23.17
C ILE A 22 20.40 -10.20 -23.57
N ILE A 23 19.37 -10.64 -22.85
CA ILE A 23 18.07 -9.99 -22.89
C ILE A 23 18.44 -8.61 -22.41
N SER A 24 18.59 -7.69 -23.36
CA SER A 24 18.46 -6.28 -23.08
C SER A 24 17.09 -6.17 -22.44
N VAL A 25 17.06 -6.10 -21.11
CA VAL A 25 15.84 -5.80 -20.38
C VAL A 25 15.51 -4.39 -20.83
N SER A 26 14.55 -4.29 -21.76
CA SER A 26 13.93 -3.01 -22.06
C SER A 26 13.52 -2.39 -20.71
N PRO A 27 13.69 -1.07 -20.51
CA PRO A 27 13.23 -0.44 -19.28
C PRO A 27 11.82 -0.93 -18.98
N VAL A 28 11.64 -1.46 -17.77
CA VAL A 28 10.41 -2.09 -17.31
C VAL A 28 9.33 -1.00 -17.30
N ASN A 29 8.64 -0.84 -18.43
CA ASN A 29 7.32 -0.26 -18.42
C ASN A 29 6.39 -1.29 -17.78
N ALA A 30 6.17 -1.15 -16.47
CA ALA A 30 4.86 -1.24 -15.83
C ALA A 30 4.99 -1.43 -14.32
N ALA A 31 4.32 -0.57 -13.56
CA ALA A 31 3.28 -1.05 -12.66
C ALA A 31 2.12 -0.06 -12.68
N THR A 32 0.98 -0.57 -13.10
CA THR A 32 -0.34 0.03 -13.02
C THR A 32 -0.56 0.65 -11.66
N VAL A 33 -1.22 1.78 -11.70
CA VAL A 33 -1.21 2.71 -10.61
C VAL A 33 -2.18 2.32 -9.50
N GLN A 34 -1.63 2.30 -8.30
CA GLN A 34 -2.32 2.49 -7.04
C GLN A 34 -2.66 3.97 -6.87
N GLU A 35 -3.95 4.35 -6.77
CA GLU A 35 -4.31 5.69 -6.29
C GLU A 35 -3.64 5.92 -4.92
N ILE A 36 -2.76 6.93 -4.80
CA ILE A 36 -2.21 7.36 -3.51
C ILE A 36 -2.90 8.67 -3.17
N ASP A 37 -4.13 8.52 -2.72
CA ASP A 37 -4.90 9.67 -2.30
C ASP A 37 -4.34 10.25 -1.01
N LEU A 38 -3.44 11.22 -1.17
CA LEU A 38 -2.75 11.92 -0.09
C LEU A 38 -3.66 12.83 0.73
N ARG A 39 -4.99 12.75 0.55
CA ARG A 39 -5.90 12.98 1.67
C ARG A 39 -5.44 12.16 2.90
N SER A 40 -4.80 10.98 2.72
CA SER A 40 -4.58 9.84 3.66
C SER A 40 -3.88 10.07 4.99
N GLU A 41 -3.53 11.31 5.35
CA GLU A 41 -3.29 11.66 6.75
C GLU A 41 -4.12 12.91 7.05
N GLY A 42 -5.27 12.70 7.70
CA GLY A 42 -6.23 13.71 8.14
C GLY A 42 -6.54 14.89 7.21
N TYR A 43 -7.61 14.80 6.39
CA TYR A 43 -8.75 15.76 6.47
C TYR A 43 -9.80 15.57 5.34
N PRO A 44 -11.11 15.57 5.67
CA PRO A 44 -12.17 15.94 4.75
C PRO A 44 -12.53 17.42 4.96
N GLY A 45 -11.92 18.28 4.13
CA GLY A 45 -12.16 19.73 4.07
C GLY A 45 -10.98 20.51 4.60
N ASN A 46 -9.94 20.66 3.78
CA ASN A 46 -8.83 21.60 3.94
C ASN A 46 -8.29 21.77 5.37
N TYR A 47 -7.11 21.20 5.61
CA TYR A 47 -6.47 21.38 6.90
C TYR A 47 -6.28 22.86 7.25
N LYS A 48 -6.92 23.29 8.34
CA LYS A 48 -6.43 24.37 9.19
C LYS A 48 -6.12 23.77 10.56
N GLU A 49 -4.85 23.80 10.93
CA GLU A 49 -4.44 23.89 12.33
C GLU A 49 -3.03 24.50 12.41
N ASN A 50 -2.90 25.63 13.12
CA ASN A 50 -1.68 26.05 13.82
C ASN A 50 -0.33 25.81 13.09
N SER A 51 -0.20 26.28 11.85
CA SER A 51 1.10 26.40 11.16
C SER A 51 1.81 25.08 10.82
N ARG A 52 1.08 24.00 10.51
CA ARG A 52 1.70 22.75 10.02
C ARG A 52 1.46 22.53 8.52
N SER A 53 2.54 22.55 7.76
CA SER A 53 2.61 22.02 6.39
C SER A 53 2.44 20.50 6.43
N SER A 54 1.54 19.94 5.62
CA SER A 54 1.44 18.50 5.44
C SER A 54 2.42 18.08 4.35
N ASP A 55 3.67 17.86 4.76
CA ASP A 55 4.75 17.45 3.87
C ASP A 55 4.70 15.93 3.71
N LYS A 56 4.53 15.45 2.48
CA LYS A 56 4.50 14.02 2.19
C LYS A 56 5.83 13.58 1.65
N PHE A 57 6.53 12.78 2.45
CA PHE A 57 7.72 12.09 1.98
C PHE A 57 7.33 10.93 1.06
N VAL A 58 7.86 10.95 -0.16
CA VAL A 58 7.66 9.86 -1.13
C VAL A 58 8.74 8.82 -0.88
N THR A 59 8.35 7.71 -0.25
CA THR A 59 9.25 6.59 -0.01
C THR A 59 9.19 5.62 -1.19
N LEU A 60 10.35 5.30 -1.76
CA LEU A 60 10.52 4.33 -2.84
C LEU A 60 11.61 3.32 -2.50
N SER A 61 11.60 2.21 -3.22
CA SER A 61 12.66 1.21 -3.14
C SER A 61 14.03 1.82 -3.45
N PRO A 62 15.10 1.44 -2.73
CA PRO A 62 16.44 2.03 -2.92
C PRO A 62 17.04 1.73 -4.32
N THR A 63 16.46 0.78 -5.05
CA THR A 63 16.81 0.40 -6.41
C THR A 63 16.08 1.21 -7.48
N VAL A 64 15.18 2.13 -7.10
CA VAL A 64 14.58 3.12 -8.01
C VAL A 64 15.57 4.26 -8.22
N THR A 65 15.92 4.53 -9.47
CA THR A 65 16.93 5.54 -9.84
C THR A 65 16.30 6.88 -10.19
N SER A 66 15.10 6.88 -10.76
CA SER A 66 14.30 8.09 -10.99
C SER A 66 12.81 7.75 -11.07
N TYR A 67 11.95 8.72 -10.84
CA TYR A 67 10.50 8.54 -10.88
C TYR A 67 9.77 9.85 -11.17
N ARG A 68 8.50 9.77 -11.54
CA ARG A 68 7.61 10.92 -11.63
C ARG A 68 6.26 10.57 -11.02
N LEU A 69 5.63 11.58 -10.44
CA LEU A 69 4.33 11.49 -9.79
C LEU A 69 3.27 12.07 -10.73
N HIS A 70 2.09 11.48 -10.75
CA HIS A 70 0.95 12.01 -11.46
C HIS A 70 -0.06 12.58 -10.50
N PHE A 71 -0.38 13.83 -10.71
CA PHE A 71 -1.49 14.48 -10.08
C PHE A 71 -2.74 14.29 -10.94
N ASN A 72 -3.67 13.46 -10.45
CA ASN A 72 -5.02 13.40 -11.00
C ASN A 72 -5.67 14.78 -10.96
N ARG A 73 -5.42 15.51 -9.86
CA ARG A 73 -6.01 16.82 -9.58
C ARG A 73 -5.07 17.65 -8.72
N ILE A 74 -4.93 18.93 -9.04
CA ILE A 74 -4.46 19.99 -8.15
C ILE A 74 -5.52 21.08 -8.18
N ALA A 75 -6.02 21.47 -7.01
CA ALA A 75 -7.13 22.40 -6.87
C ALA A 75 -6.86 23.36 -5.70
N LEU A 76 -6.41 24.56 -6.06
CA LEU A 76 -5.80 25.54 -5.16
C LEU A 76 -6.61 26.84 -5.13
N ALA A 77 -6.67 27.45 -3.95
CA ALA A 77 -7.18 28.80 -3.76
C ALA A 77 -6.17 29.82 -4.27
N ASN A 78 -6.59 31.08 -4.38
CA ASN A 78 -5.72 32.11 -4.90
C ASN A 78 -4.47 32.28 -4.03
N GLY A 79 -3.30 32.14 -4.65
CA GLY A 79 -1.99 32.24 -4.02
C GLY A 79 -1.52 30.99 -3.25
N ASP A 80 -2.33 29.95 -3.09
CA ASP A 80 -1.86 28.65 -2.62
C ASP A 80 -1.02 27.96 -3.70
N ARG A 81 -0.08 27.10 -3.30
CA ARG A 81 0.82 26.39 -4.21
C ARG A 81 1.11 24.96 -3.77
N VAL A 82 1.28 24.07 -4.74
CA VAL A 82 1.90 22.74 -4.53
C VAL A 82 3.34 22.79 -4.96
N SER A 83 4.23 22.24 -4.15
CA SER A 83 5.62 22.02 -4.53
C SER A 83 6.02 20.56 -4.40
N VAL A 84 6.95 20.14 -5.26
CA VAL A 84 7.70 18.89 -5.10
C VAL A 84 9.15 19.28 -4.96
N SER A 85 9.82 18.88 -3.88
CA SER A 85 11.21 19.28 -3.61
C SER A 85 12.06 18.07 -3.22
N SER A 86 13.36 18.10 -3.58
CA SER A 86 14.30 17.02 -3.26
C SER A 86 14.80 17.07 -1.81
N SER A 87 14.55 18.19 -1.13
CA SER A 87 14.86 18.39 0.28
C SER A 87 13.72 19.13 0.98
N TYR A 88 13.58 18.86 2.27
CA TYR A 88 12.63 19.55 3.13
C TYR A 88 13.31 20.72 3.85
N SER A 89 12.76 21.92 3.74
CA SER A 89 13.18 23.08 4.54
C SER A 89 11.98 23.91 4.97
N LYS A 90 11.88 24.14 6.29
CA LYS A 90 10.83 24.99 6.90
C LYS A 90 11.05 26.48 6.65
N THR A 91 12.28 26.90 6.34
CA THR A 91 12.70 28.30 6.21
C THR A 91 12.89 28.75 4.76
N THR A 92 13.19 27.81 3.87
CA THR A 92 13.48 28.06 2.45
C THR A 92 12.83 26.96 1.62
N GLN A 93 11.55 27.13 1.26
CA GLN A 93 10.79 26.20 0.39
C GLN A 93 11.29 26.25 -1.07
N GLU A 94 12.59 26.11 -1.27
CA GLU A 94 13.28 26.36 -2.53
C GLU A 94 14.26 25.21 -2.79
N ALA A 95 13.81 24.26 -3.61
CA ALA A 95 14.57 23.67 -4.73
C ALA A 95 13.83 22.43 -5.28
N GLY A 96 13.30 22.53 -6.50
CA GLY A 96 12.90 21.38 -7.33
C GLY A 96 11.49 21.37 -7.93
N THR A 97 10.79 22.50 -8.03
CA THR A 97 9.33 22.51 -8.22
C THR A 97 8.86 22.54 -9.69
N ILE A 98 7.85 21.73 -10.03
CA ILE A 98 6.74 22.21 -10.89
C ILE A 98 5.84 23.07 -10.02
N TYR A 99 5.79 24.37 -10.32
CA TYR A 99 4.93 25.33 -9.63
C TYR A 99 3.57 25.38 -10.33
N TYR A 100 2.49 25.05 -9.62
CA TYR A 100 1.18 25.60 -9.93
C TYR A 100 0.82 26.61 -8.85
N SER A 101 0.94 27.90 -9.19
CA SER A 101 0.50 29.06 -8.40
C SER A 101 0.80 30.32 -9.22
N ALA A 102 -0.11 31.27 -9.43
CA ALA A 102 -0.37 32.30 -8.42
C ALA A 102 -1.75 32.98 -8.55
N GLY A 103 -2.66 32.46 -9.40
CA GLY A 103 -4.01 33.01 -9.59
C GLY A 103 -5.14 32.19 -8.96
N GLY A 104 -4.79 31.13 -8.21
CA GLY A 104 -5.70 30.01 -7.98
C GLY A 104 -5.84 29.16 -9.24
N GLY A 105 -6.39 27.96 -9.12
CA GLY A 105 -6.55 27.12 -10.29
C GLY A 105 -6.92 25.68 -10.02
N TYR A 106 -7.49 25.06 -11.04
CA TYR A 106 -7.81 23.65 -11.13
C TYR A 106 -7.06 23.08 -12.32
N THR A 107 -6.21 22.08 -12.08
CA THR A 107 -5.58 21.30 -13.14
C THR A 107 -5.71 19.82 -12.84
N THR A 108 -5.74 19.02 -13.90
CA THR A 108 -5.89 17.57 -13.84
C THR A 108 -4.91 16.93 -14.80
N ASP A 109 -4.60 15.66 -14.57
CA ASP A 109 -3.78 14.84 -15.47
C ASP A 109 -2.37 15.41 -15.69
N VAL A 110 -1.68 15.74 -14.59
CA VAL A 110 -0.35 16.36 -14.64
C VAL A 110 0.71 15.42 -14.10
N TRP A 111 1.77 15.21 -14.88
CA TRP A 111 2.97 14.54 -14.40
C TRP A 111 4.02 15.53 -13.90
N THR A 112 4.71 15.18 -12.82
CA THR A 112 5.97 15.82 -12.48
C THR A 112 7.01 15.54 -13.57
N PRO A 113 8.09 16.33 -13.65
CA PRO A 113 9.29 15.90 -14.36
C PRO A 113 9.84 14.68 -13.64
N TRP A 114 10.79 14.00 -14.29
CA TRP A 114 11.53 12.93 -13.64
C TRP A 114 12.36 13.49 -12.49
N ILE A 115 12.22 12.87 -11.32
CA ILE A 115 12.85 13.17 -10.05
C ILE A 115 13.91 12.10 -9.78
N THR A 116 15.09 12.53 -9.34
CA THR A 116 16.16 11.65 -8.85
C THR A 116 16.36 11.93 -7.36
N GLY A 117 16.38 10.87 -6.55
CA GLY A 117 16.51 10.97 -5.10
C GLY A 117 15.18 11.19 -4.37
N PRO A 118 15.22 11.48 -3.06
CA PRO A 118 14.02 11.65 -2.25
C PRO A 118 13.16 12.82 -2.73
N ALA A 119 11.84 12.77 -2.54
CA ALA A 119 10.96 13.90 -2.77
C ALA A 119 9.99 14.13 -1.61
N TYR A 120 9.68 15.41 -1.42
CA TYR A 120 8.64 15.90 -0.53
C TYR A 120 7.59 16.62 -1.37
N VAL A 121 6.34 16.20 -1.24
CA VAL A 121 5.21 16.92 -1.84
C VAL A 121 4.57 17.79 -0.77
N ASN A 122 4.58 19.11 -0.98
CA ASN A 122 4.16 20.09 0.01
C ASN A 122 2.95 20.87 -0.54
N LEU A 123 1.90 21.00 0.27
CA LEU A 123 0.85 21.98 0.06
C LEU A 123 1.18 23.22 0.89
N ILE A 124 1.30 24.36 0.23
CA ILE A 124 1.66 25.63 0.85
C ILE A 124 0.46 26.55 0.70
N VAL A 125 -0.11 26.95 1.84
CA VAL A 125 -1.33 27.75 1.89
C VAL A 125 -1.04 29.15 2.40
N ASN A 126 -1.75 30.12 1.82
CA ASN A 126 -1.79 31.48 2.32
C ASN A 126 -2.90 31.51 3.37
N ASN A 127 -2.65 32.05 4.56
CA ASN A 127 -3.67 32.11 5.62
C ASN A 127 -4.73 33.20 5.34
N ASP A 128 -5.23 33.27 4.10
CA ASP A 128 -6.18 34.26 3.60
C ASP A 128 -7.64 33.89 3.88
N GLY A 129 -7.87 32.70 4.44
CA GLY A 129 -9.21 32.20 4.78
C GLY A 129 -9.96 31.53 3.62
N GLN A 130 -9.34 31.39 2.44
CA GLN A 130 -9.92 30.68 1.32
C GLN A 130 -9.78 29.16 1.45
N THR A 131 -10.65 28.44 0.76
CA THR A 131 -10.80 26.99 0.87
C THR A 131 -10.17 26.32 -0.36
N SER A 132 -8.90 25.88 -0.28
CA SER A 132 -8.22 25.03 -1.28
C SER A 132 -8.35 23.52 -1.05
N THR A 133 -8.87 22.78 -2.04
CA THR A 133 -9.06 21.31 -1.92
C THR A 133 -7.78 20.47 -2.11
N GLY A 134 -6.61 21.11 -2.13
CA GLY A 134 -5.29 20.47 -2.18
C GLY A 134 -4.98 19.76 -3.49
N TYR A 135 -4.37 18.58 -3.40
CA TYR A 135 -3.96 17.77 -4.55
C TYR A 135 -4.26 16.28 -4.35
N LEU A 136 -4.30 15.52 -5.45
CA LEU A 136 -4.50 14.08 -5.49
C LEU A 136 -3.43 13.46 -6.40
N ILE A 137 -2.54 12.66 -5.82
CA ILE A 137 -1.57 11.87 -6.59
C ILE A 137 -2.19 10.51 -6.83
N ASP A 138 -2.68 10.24 -8.02
CA ASP A 138 -3.12 8.89 -8.32
C ASP A 138 -1.94 8.04 -8.78
N LYS A 139 -1.03 8.48 -9.66
CA LYS A 139 -0.03 7.61 -10.32
C LYS A 139 1.43 7.86 -9.93
N ILE A 140 2.26 6.84 -10.08
CA ILE A 140 3.72 6.92 -10.11
C ILE A 140 4.27 6.14 -11.30
N GLU A 141 5.31 6.66 -11.91
CA GLU A 141 6.13 5.96 -12.91
C GLU A 141 7.59 6.05 -12.48
N PHE A 142 8.35 4.97 -12.65
CA PHE A 142 9.72 4.89 -12.15
C PHE A 142 10.65 4.11 -13.08
N ASN A 143 11.93 4.45 -13.01
CA ASN A 143 13.04 3.72 -13.61
C ASN A 143 13.81 2.97 -12.49
N GLY A 144 14.19 1.73 -12.77
CA GLY A 144 14.84 0.84 -11.81
C GLY A 144 13.96 -0.34 -11.47
N SER A 145 14.18 -0.93 -10.29
CA SER A 145 13.43 -2.09 -9.83
C SER A 145 12.74 -1.78 -8.50
N SER A 146 11.51 -2.25 -8.33
CA SER A 146 10.86 -2.27 -7.02
C SER A 146 11.48 -3.35 -6.13
N SER A 147 11.65 -3.06 -4.84
CA SER A 147 12.16 -3.96 -3.82
C SER A 147 11.11 -4.16 -2.72
N PRO A 148 10.04 -4.93 -2.99
CA PRO A 148 9.00 -5.20 -2.01
C PRO A 148 9.53 -5.99 -0.81
N LEU A 149 8.87 -5.86 0.34
CA LEU A 149 9.04 -6.81 1.44
C LEU A 149 8.53 -8.18 0.97
N THR A 150 9.39 -9.19 1.07
CA THR A 150 9.06 -10.57 0.71
C THR A 150 9.37 -11.51 1.85
N ASN A 151 8.78 -12.71 1.80
CA ASN A 151 9.05 -13.80 2.74
C ASN A 151 8.85 -13.33 4.19
N SER A 152 9.74 -13.72 5.11
CA SER A 152 9.65 -13.35 6.54
C SER A 152 9.62 -11.85 6.79
N SER A 153 10.24 -11.03 5.93
CA SER A 153 10.23 -9.56 6.06
C SER A 153 8.85 -8.96 5.82
N ALA A 154 7.97 -9.65 5.10
CA ALA A 154 6.61 -9.19 4.81
C ALA A 154 5.63 -9.35 5.98
N PHE A 155 6.08 -9.86 7.14
CA PHE A 155 5.21 -10.13 8.27
C PHE A 155 5.74 -9.60 9.60
N PHE A 156 4.82 -9.35 10.54
CA PHE A 156 5.17 -9.17 11.94
C PHE A 156 5.72 -10.49 12.52
N PRO A 157 6.61 -10.42 13.51
CA PRO A 157 7.26 -11.62 14.05
C PRO A 157 6.25 -12.60 14.67
N ASN A 158 5.08 -12.13 15.12
CA ASN A 158 4.09 -12.95 15.80
C ASN A 158 2.70 -12.85 15.18
N SER A 159 1.87 -13.84 15.47
CA SER A 159 0.53 -14.04 14.93
C SER A 159 -0.27 -14.96 15.85
N PHE A 160 -1.46 -15.37 15.41
CA PHE A 160 -2.10 -16.57 15.95
C PHE A 160 -1.19 -17.79 15.83
N THR A 161 -1.34 -18.77 16.73
CA THR A 161 -0.63 -20.06 16.66
C THR A 161 -1.01 -20.87 15.43
N SER A 162 -2.24 -20.71 14.94
CA SER A 162 -2.75 -21.31 13.72
C SER A 162 -3.75 -20.37 13.06
N VAL A 163 -3.76 -20.38 11.74
CA VAL A 163 -4.68 -19.60 10.90
C VAL A 163 -5.67 -20.48 10.13
N SER A 164 -5.65 -21.80 10.33
CA SER A 164 -6.49 -22.73 9.56
C SER A 164 -7.96 -22.74 9.94
N ASN A 165 -8.31 -22.21 11.11
CA ASN A 165 -9.69 -22.06 11.54
C ASN A 165 -9.83 -20.95 12.60
N ILE A 166 -9.79 -19.70 12.16
CA ILE A 166 -9.97 -18.53 13.02
C ILE A 166 -11.47 -18.28 13.21
N SER A 167 -11.94 -18.23 14.45
CA SER A 167 -13.31 -17.81 14.75
C SER A 167 -13.49 -16.31 14.54
N VAL A 168 -14.52 -15.91 13.80
CA VAL A 168 -14.80 -14.50 13.45
C VAL A 168 -16.18 -14.07 13.95
N TYR A 169 -16.20 -13.07 14.82
CA TYR A 169 -17.42 -12.37 15.22
C TYR A 169 -17.53 -11.04 14.48
N GLN A 170 -18.66 -10.82 13.81
CA GLN A 170 -19.02 -9.50 13.26
C GLN A 170 -20.08 -8.87 14.17
N SER A 171 -19.78 -7.72 14.75
CA SER A 171 -20.79 -6.96 15.49
C SER A 171 -21.89 -6.45 14.55
N PRO A 172 -23.12 -6.18 15.06
CA PRO A 172 -24.23 -5.68 14.24
C PRO A 172 -23.89 -4.42 13.44
N SER A 173 -22.99 -3.57 13.96
CA SER A 173 -22.53 -2.36 13.26
C SER A 173 -21.95 -2.62 11.86
N VAL A 174 -21.35 -3.80 11.64
CA VAL A 174 -20.76 -4.17 10.35
C VAL A 174 -21.84 -4.26 9.27
N SER A 175 -22.98 -4.89 9.57
CA SER A 175 -24.10 -4.94 8.64
C SER A 175 -24.83 -3.60 8.55
N THR A 176 -25.01 -2.89 9.68
CA THR A 176 -25.63 -1.56 9.72
C THR A 176 -24.97 -0.58 8.75
N TYR A 177 -23.64 -0.58 8.65
CA TYR A 177 -22.90 0.30 7.74
C TYR A 177 -22.55 -0.35 6.38
N GLY A 178 -23.10 -1.54 6.09
CA GLY A 178 -22.99 -2.19 4.78
C GLY A 178 -21.65 -2.86 4.49
N TYR A 179 -20.88 -3.25 5.52
CA TYR A 179 -19.56 -3.87 5.35
C TYR A 179 -19.56 -5.40 5.34
N SER A 180 -20.67 -6.06 5.65
CA SER A 180 -20.71 -7.53 5.76
C SER A 180 -20.24 -8.25 4.49
N SER A 181 -20.67 -7.80 3.31
CA SER A 181 -20.22 -8.39 2.05
C SER A 181 -18.73 -8.14 1.80
N TYR A 182 -18.20 -6.97 2.14
CA TYR A 182 -16.78 -6.67 1.97
C TYR A 182 -15.90 -7.55 2.87
N VAL A 183 -16.34 -7.76 4.12
CA VAL A 183 -15.68 -8.65 5.08
C VAL A 183 -15.71 -10.09 4.58
N SER A 184 -16.88 -10.60 4.18
CA SER A 184 -17.01 -11.96 3.64
C SER A 184 -16.16 -12.17 2.39
N THR A 185 -16.14 -11.21 1.46
CA THR A 185 -15.28 -11.27 0.27
C THR A 185 -13.81 -11.34 0.65
N ALA A 186 -13.33 -10.45 1.52
CA ALA A 186 -11.93 -10.39 1.91
C ALA A 186 -11.45 -11.65 2.64
N LEU A 187 -12.23 -12.17 3.59
CA LEU A 187 -11.93 -13.43 4.29
C LEU A 187 -11.94 -14.63 3.32
N ASN A 188 -12.86 -14.67 2.36
CA ASN A 188 -12.89 -15.70 1.34
C ASN A 188 -11.69 -15.63 0.40
N GLN A 189 -11.17 -14.44 0.08
CA GLN A 189 -9.94 -14.33 -0.71
C GLN A 189 -8.77 -15.00 0.01
N LEU A 190 -8.54 -14.71 1.30
CA LEU A 190 -7.51 -15.37 2.09
C LEU A 190 -7.68 -16.89 2.16
N LYS A 191 -8.91 -17.34 2.45
CA LYS A 191 -9.25 -18.77 2.52
C LYS A 191 -8.95 -19.52 1.22
N ASN A 192 -9.11 -18.85 0.09
CA ASN A 192 -8.94 -19.45 -1.24
C ASN A 192 -7.50 -19.37 -1.76
N ILE A 193 -6.55 -18.81 -1.00
CA ILE A 193 -5.13 -18.88 -1.36
C ILE A 193 -4.66 -20.33 -1.21
N SER A 194 -4.32 -20.96 -2.34
CA SER A 194 -3.82 -22.33 -2.36
C SER A 194 -2.53 -22.46 -1.54
N ASN A 195 -2.37 -23.60 -0.87
CA ASN A 195 -1.19 -23.94 -0.06
C ASN A 195 -0.94 -23.08 1.18
N ALA A 196 -1.84 -22.13 1.52
CA ALA A 196 -1.72 -21.32 2.73
C ALA A 196 -2.50 -21.88 3.94
N ASN A 197 -3.38 -22.86 3.74
CA ASN A 197 -4.22 -23.46 4.79
C ASN A 197 -4.83 -22.43 5.77
N ILE A 198 -5.43 -21.36 5.24
CA ILE A 198 -6.12 -20.33 6.02
C ILE A 198 -7.62 -20.63 6.03
N GLY A 199 -8.25 -20.53 7.19
CA GLY A 199 -9.69 -20.73 7.32
C GLY A 199 -10.32 -19.82 8.36
N PHE A 200 -11.58 -19.48 8.11
CA PHE A 200 -12.39 -18.64 8.99
C PHE A 200 -13.75 -19.30 9.22
N THR A 201 -14.22 -19.27 10.47
CA THR A 201 -15.54 -19.75 10.86
C THR A 201 -16.32 -18.64 11.54
N ASN A 202 -17.54 -18.37 11.06
CA ASN A 202 -18.41 -17.39 11.69
C ASN A 202 -18.76 -17.81 13.13
N SER A 203 -18.75 -16.85 14.04
CA SER A 203 -19.08 -16.99 15.44
C SER A 203 -20.06 -15.89 15.86
N SER A 204 -21.03 -16.23 16.69
CA SER A 204 -21.90 -15.25 17.37
C SER A 204 -21.30 -14.76 18.69
N SER A 205 -20.18 -15.34 19.14
CA SER A 205 -19.57 -15.02 20.43
C SER A 205 -18.61 -13.84 20.33
N THR A 206 -18.77 -12.88 21.24
CA THR A 206 -17.80 -11.77 21.41
C THR A 206 -16.43 -12.24 21.92
N ALA A 207 -16.30 -13.51 22.30
CA ALA A 207 -15.02 -14.15 22.64
C ALA A 207 -14.27 -14.75 21.43
N ALA A 208 -14.78 -14.57 20.20
CA ALA A 208 -14.10 -15.01 18.99
C ALA A 208 -12.67 -14.45 18.87
N GLN A 209 -11.81 -15.19 18.14
CA GLN A 209 -10.41 -14.83 17.91
C GLN A 209 -10.28 -13.55 17.07
N VAL A 210 -11.18 -13.32 16.12
CA VAL A 210 -11.27 -12.07 15.36
C VAL A 210 -12.61 -11.42 15.63
N ARG A 211 -12.58 -10.14 15.97
CA ARG A 211 -13.77 -9.34 16.32
C ARG A 211 -13.83 -8.12 15.42
N ILE A 212 -14.83 -8.06 14.56
CA ILE A 212 -14.97 -7.02 13.55
C ILE A 212 -16.11 -6.09 13.95
N SER A 213 -15.83 -4.79 13.95
CA SER A 213 -16.81 -3.75 14.21
C SER A 213 -16.68 -2.62 13.21
N ALA A 214 -17.72 -1.81 13.10
CA ALA A 214 -17.71 -0.59 12.33
C ALA A 214 -18.19 0.58 13.19
N ASN A 215 -17.55 1.74 13.03
CA ASN A 215 -17.94 2.98 13.68
C ASN A 215 -18.26 4.06 12.63
N ASN A 216 -18.83 5.18 13.07
CA ASN A 216 -19.18 6.32 12.20
C ASN A 216 -18.52 7.62 12.67
N SER A 217 -17.35 7.53 13.29
CA SER A 217 -16.64 8.71 13.80
C SER A 217 -15.89 9.38 12.65
N ARG A 218 -16.09 10.68 12.45
CA ARG A 218 -15.40 11.45 11.39
C ARG A 218 -14.07 12.05 11.85
N ASP A 219 -13.87 12.12 13.16
CA ASP A 219 -12.78 12.88 13.80
C ASP A 219 -11.62 11.99 14.28
N ILE A 220 -11.43 10.84 13.65
CA ILE A 220 -10.33 9.91 13.96
C ILE A 220 -9.50 9.64 12.70
N ASP A 221 -8.20 9.37 12.88
CA ASP A 221 -7.24 9.37 11.77
C ASP A 221 -6.96 7.98 11.19
N TYR A 222 -8.01 7.18 10.99
CA TYR A 222 -7.88 5.87 10.33
C TYR A 222 -9.13 5.50 9.53
N PHE A 223 -8.93 4.85 8.38
CA PHE A 223 -10.01 4.22 7.61
C PHE A 223 -10.44 2.90 8.21
N ALA A 224 -9.47 2.13 8.67
CA ALA A 224 -9.66 0.95 9.47
C ALA A 224 -8.37 0.65 10.23
N ILE A 225 -8.44 -0.25 11.21
CA ILE A 225 -7.28 -0.70 11.97
C ILE A 225 -7.49 -2.13 12.46
N VAL A 226 -6.40 -2.91 12.44
CA VAL A 226 -6.29 -4.19 13.15
C VAL A 226 -5.38 -4.03 14.37
N GLN A 227 -5.87 -4.50 15.53
CA GLN A 227 -5.10 -4.53 16.77
C GLN A 227 -5.11 -5.95 17.34
N ALA A 228 -3.94 -6.54 17.52
CA ALA A 228 -3.78 -7.83 18.19
C ALA A 228 -3.69 -7.66 19.71
N TYR A 229 -4.12 -8.68 20.46
CA TYR A 229 -4.12 -8.71 21.91
C TYR A 229 -3.57 -10.04 22.44
N ASP A 230 -2.90 -9.98 23.58
CA ASP A 230 -2.46 -11.17 24.30
C ASP A 230 -3.58 -11.78 25.14
N SER A 231 -3.30 -12.90 25.81
CA SER A 231 -4.27 -13.61 26.65
C SER A 231 -4.74 -12.81 27.88
N SER A 232 -4.03 -11.75 28.26
CA SER A 232 -4.44 -10.83 29.32
C SER A 232 -5.33 -9.69 28.80
N GLY A 233 -5.56 -9.63 27.48
CA GLY A 233 -6.31 -8.55 26.85
C GLY A 233 -5.50 -7.26 26.68
N LYS A 234 -4.17 -7.31 26.82
CA LYS A 234 -3.30 -6.18 26.55
C LYS A 234 -3.01 -6.09 25.04
N PRO A 235 -3.05 -4.89 24.42
CA PRO A 235 -2.65 -4.74 23.02
C PRO A 235 -1.19 -5.16 22.84
N ILE A 236 -0.94 -5.87 21.74
CA ILE A 236 0.39 -6.25 21.27
C ILE A 236 0.83 -5.22 20.24
N ASP A 237 1.98 -4.63 20.47
CA ASP A 237 2.69 -3.74 19.56
C ASP A 237 3.30 -4.50 18.37
N GLU A 238 3.59 -3.79 17.28
CA GLU A 238 4.10 -4.38 16.04
C GLU A 238 5.39 -5.20 16.19
N LEU A 239 6.22 -4.84 17.20
CA LEU A 239 7.46 -5.53 17.55
C LEU A 239 7.29 -6.53 18.70
N GLY A 240 6.07 -6.65 19.23
CA GLY A 240 5.75 -7.51 20.36
C GLY A 240 6.04 -8.97 20.04
N THR A 241 6.65 -9.67 20.99
CA THR A 241 7.06 -11.09 20.85
C THR A 241 5.94 -12.08 21.21
N LYS A 242 4.76 -11.58 21.58
CA LYS A 242 3.67 -12.40 22.11
C LYS A 242 2.80 -12.98 20.99
N THR A 243 2.39 -14.23 21.17
CA THR A 243 1.36 -14.87 20.36
C THR A 243 0.02 -14.16 20.53
N TRP A 244 -0.73 -14.03 19.45
CA TRP A 244 -2.04 -13.38 19.47
C TRP A 244 -3.08 -14.32 20.07
N SER A 245 -3.79 -13.84 21.10
CA SER A 245 -4.94 -14.54 21.66
C SER A 245 -6.21 -14.17 20.90
N TYR A 246 -6.38 -12.89 20.58
CA TYR A 246 -7.42 -12.39 19.68
C TYR A 246 -6.94 -11.12 18.97
N ALA A 247 -7.66 -10.71 17.94
CA ALA A 247 -7.47 -9.44 17.24
C ALA A 247 -8.82 -8.76 17.03
N THR A 248 -8.81 -7.43 17.04
CA THR A 248 -9.96 -6.61 16.65
C THR A 248 -9.69 -5.95 15.31
N MET A 249 -10.70 -5.87 14.46
CA MET A 249 -10.72 -5.03 13.28
C MET A 249 -11.82 -3.98 13.44
N VAL A 250 -11.46 -2.71 13.32
CA VAL A 250 -12.41 -1.59 13.40
C VAL A 250 -12.45 -0.89 12.06
N LEU A 251 -13.59 -0.95 11.38
CA LEU A 251 -13.86 -0.26 10.12
C LEU A 251 -14.46 1.12 10.42
N ASN A 252 -13.95 2.18 9.81
CA ASN A 252 -14.47 3.52 10.04
C ASN A 252 -15.31 4.02 8.87
N HIS A 253 -16.62 3.87 8.99
CA HIS A 253 -17.59 4.37 8.02
C HIS A 253 -17.57 5.90 7.89
N GLY A 254 -17.42 6.61 9.01
CA GLY A 254 -17.50 8.07 9.07
C GLY A 254 -16.36 8.72 8.28
N VAL A 255 -15.14 8.28 8.53
CA VAL A 255 -13.96 8.73 7.77
C VAL A 255 -14.06 8.30 6.32
N MET A 256 -14.29 7.01 6.02
CA MET A 256 -14.37 6.55 4.62
C MET A 256 -15.42 7.32 3.82
N THR A 257 -16.59 7.61 4.40
CA THR A 257 -17.65 8.40 3.75
C THR A 257 -17.24 9.85 3.56
N ALA A 258 -16.69 10.48 4.60
CA ALA A 258 -16.20 11.86 4.50
C ALA A 258 -15.10 12.02 3.44
N TRP A 259 -14.39 10.93 3.13
CA TRP A 259 -13.32 10.86 2.17
C TRP A 259 -13.75 10.37 0.78
N GLY A 260 -15.06 10.22 0.58
CA GLY A 260 -15.64 9.81 -0.70
C GLY A 260 -15.12 8.45 -1.16
N PHE A 261 -15.00 7.49 -0.23
CA PHE A 261 -14.70 6.11 -0.60
C PHE A 261 -15.88 5.53 -1.38
N ASN A 262 -15.61 5.11 -2.61
CA ASN A 262 -16.53 4.31 -3.39
C ASN A 262 -16.48 2.83 -2.92
N ALA A 263 -17.27 1.97 -3.55
CA ALA A 263 -17.33 0.55 -3.20
C ALA A 263 -15.97 -0.17 -3.32
N ASN A 264 -15.17 0.16 -4.34
CA ASN A 264 -13.84 -0.43 -4.54
C ASN A 264 -12.88 0.00 -3.43
N ASN A 265 -12.89 1.29 -3.05
CA ASN A 265 -12.04 1.76 -1.95
C ASN A 265 -12.39 1.06 -0.63
N LYS A 266 -13.68 0.90 -0.34
CA LYS A 266 -14.15 0.20 0.87
C LYS A 266 -13.72 -1.27 0.85
N GLN A 267 -13.92 -1.98 -0.27
CA GLN A 267 -13.46 -3.36 -0.40
C GLN A 267 -11.94 -3.48 -0.26
N GLY A 268 -11.18 -2.57 -0.87
CA GLY A 268 -9.72 -2.52 -0.78
C GLY A 268 -9.24 -2.35 0.66
N THR A 269 -9.80 -1.41 1.40
CA THR A 269 -9.49 -1.22 2.83
C THR A 269 -9.82 -2.46 3.64
N VAL A 270 -11.00 -3.06 3.49
CA VAL A 270 -11.35 -4.27 4.25
C VAL A 270 -10.39 -5.42 3.90
N THR A 271 -10.00 -5.55 2.63
CA THR A 271 -9.04 -6.58 2.18
C THR A 271 -7.65 -6.36 2.77
N HIS A 272 -7.18 -5.11 2.77
CA HIS A 272 -5.94 -4.71 3.43
C HIS A 272 -5.93 -5.11 4.90
N GLU A 273 -6.97 -4.74 5.65
CA GLU A 273 -7.06 -5.09 7.07
C GLU A 273 -7.13 -6.60 7.30
N THR A 274 -7.78 -7.36 6.42
CA THR A 274 -7.76 -8.83 6.55
C THR A 274 -6.36 -9.41 6.38
N GLY A 275 -5.48 -8.79 5.57
CA GLY A 275 -4.07 -9.17 5.48
C GLY A 275 -3.34 -9.04 6.83
N HIS A 276 -3.66 -8.01 7.62
CA HIS A 276 -3.14 -7.88 8.98
C HIS A 276 -3.61 -8.98 9.92
N LEU A 277 -4.80 -9.59 9.72
CA LEU A 277 -5.24 -10.73 10.53
C LEU A 277 -4.32 -11.96 10.39
N VAL A 278 -3.60 -12.07 9.28
CA VAL A 278 -2.58 -13.11 9.02
C VAL A 278 -1.16 -12.55 9.15
N SER A 279 -1.02 -11.44 9.89
CA SER A 279 0.24 -10.82 10.31
C SER A 279 1.06 -10.18 9.19
N MET A 280 0.46 -9.87 8.03
CA MET A 280 1.16 -9.10 6.99
C MET A 280 1.52 -7.70 7.48
N LYS A 281 2.72 -7.24 7.12
CA LYS A 281 3.17 -5.86 7.32
C LYS A 281 2.73 -4.98 6.15
N HIS A 282 2.79 -3.69 6.39
CA HIS A 282 2.69 -2.71 5.33
C HIS A 282 3.83 -2.85 4.32
N GLN A 283 3.52 -2.66 3.04
CA GLN A 283 4.51 -2.34 2.01
C GLN A 283 4.69 -0.83 2.01
N GLU A 284 5.81 -0.31 2.50
CA GLU A 284 5.99 1.12 2.73
C GLU A 284 6.32 1.91 1.44
N ASN A 285 6.85 1.23 0.43
CA ASN A 285 7.33 1.87 -0.80
C ASN A 285 6.20 2.04 -1.82
N TYR A 286 6.06 3.22 -2.42
CA TYR A 286 4.97 3.52 -3.37
C TYR A 286 5.10 2.81 -4.73
N ASP A 287 6.29 2.37 -5.11
CA ASP A 287 6.54 1.58 -6.32
C ASP A 287 6.10 0.10 -6.22
N VAL A 288 5.61 -0.34 -5.06
CA VAL A 288 5.28 -1.76 -4.80
C VAL A 288 3.78 -2.03 -5.00
N ASN A 289 3.37 -2.71 -6.07
CA ASN A 289 1.96 -3.07 -6.25
C ASN A 289 1.45 -4.12 -5.24
N SER A 290 0.80 -3.66 -4.16
CA SER A 290 0.33 -4.51 -3.07
C SER A 290 -0.92 -3.94 -2.41
N ILE A 291 -1.85 -4.82 -2.02
CA ILE A 291 -2.98 -4.42 -1.19
C ILE A 291 -2.51 -3.89 0.17
N MET A 292 -1.35 -4.36 0.66
CA MET A 292 -0.75 -4.03 1.95
C MET A 292 0.01 -2.70 1.97
N GLN A 293 0.08 -1.92 0.89
CA GLN A 293 0.55 -0.54 1.02
C GLN A 293 -0.44 0.27 1.89
N LYS A 294 -0.07 1.43 2.42
CA LYS A 294 -1.02 2.32 3.13
C LYS A 294 -1.88 3.17 2.16
N GLY A 295 -2.93 3.82 2.66
CA GLY A 295 -3.75 4.79 1.92
C GLY A 295 -5.00 4.24 1.23
N LYS A 296 -5.80 5.14 0.65
CA LYS A 296 -7.02 4.80 -0.12
C LYS A 296 -6.62 4.28 -1.50
N LYS A 297 -7.11 3.11 -1.90
CA LYS A 297 -6.70 2.42 -3.15
C LYS A 297 -7.90 1.98 -3.97
N ASN A 298 -7.67 1.68 -5.25
CA ASN A 298 -8.62 0.97 -6.10
C ASN A 298 -8.31 -0.53 -6.26
N ILE A 299 -7.25 -1.04 -5.62
CA ILE A 299 -6.96 -2.48 -5.54
C ILE A 299 -7.93 -3.08 -4.52
N THR A 300 -8.68 -4.12 -4.92
CA THR A 300 -9.73 -4.74 -4.10
C THR A 300 -9.41 -6.18 -3.69
N SER A 301 -8.26 -6.70 -4.10
CA SER A 301 -7.84 -8.08 -3.85
C SER A 301 -6.36 -8.17 -3.53
N PHE A 302 -5.95 -9.22 -2.84
CA PHE A 302 -4.53 -9.56 -2.68
C PHE A 302 -3.85 -9.65 -4.06
N THR A 303 -2.74 -8.94 -4.23
CA THR A 303 -1.95 -8.97 -5.47
C THR A 303 -1.11 -10.24 -5.53
N PRO A 304 -0.49 -10.59 -6.68
CA PRO A 304 0.42 -11.74 -6.75
C PRO A 304 1.55 -11.70 -5.72
N LEU A 305 2.06 -10.51 -5.37
CA LEU A 305 3.06 -10.32 -4.32
C LEU A 305 2.50 -10.70 -2.94
N ASP A 306 1.30 -10.23 -2.62
CA ASP A 306 0.66 -10.52 -1.34
C ASP A 306 0.37 -12.01 -1.18
N ILE A 307 -0.15 -12.64 -2.25
CA ILE A 307 -0.42 -14.07 -2.31
C ILE A 307 0.86 -14.88 -2.11
N ALA A 308 1.94 -14.54 -2.83
CA ALA A 308 3.22 -15.24 -2.69
C ALA A 308 3.79 -15.15 -1.27
N ASN A 309 3.66 -13.97 -0.63
CA ASN A 309 4.07 -13.81 0.77
C ASN A 309 3.22 -14.66 1.71
N ILE A 310 1.90 -14.66 1.54
CA ILE A 310 0.98 -15.47 2.35
C ILE A 310 1.32 -16.97 2.21
N GLN A 311 1.55 -17.45 0.99
CA GLN A 311 1.96 -18.84 0.71
C GLN A 311 3.34 -19.21 1.25
N TYR A 312 4.23 -18.23 1.40
CA TYR A 312 5.53 -18.47 2.02
C TYR A 312 5.38 -18.78 3.52
N ARG A 313 4.46 -18.08 4.21
CA ARG A 313 4.34 -18.15 5.67
C ARG A 313 3.43 -19.28 6.16
N TRP A 314 2.31 -19.49 5.48
CA TRP A 314 1.23 -20.39 5.89
C TRP A 314 1.10 -21.54 4.91
#